data_AF-A0A0V0SJ47-F1
#
_entry.id   AF-A0A0V0SJ47-F1
#
_cell.length_a   1.000
_cell.length_b   1.000
_cell.length_c   1.000
_cell.angle_alpha   90.00
_cell.angle_beta   90.00
_cell.angle_gamma   90.00
#
_symmetry.space_group_name_H-M   'P 1'
#
loop_
_entity.id
_entity.type
_entity.pdbx_description
1 polymer ?
#
loop_
_entity_poly.entity_id
_entity_poly.type
_entity_poly.pdbx_seq_one_letter_code
_entity_poly.pdbx_strand_id
1 'polypeptide(L)'
;LKTMNKSEEEEEAFNFPFEASNCVCICYVCLLLLGVDVNVKNIVGDPVKCTNRRTIMDIQETNAKQYSTTIYQSTLNDKLENCDSQAFQIMQKEKRRQMEGIELIASENFPSRAVLEALSCSLHNKYAEGYPKARYYGGNEFIDEMELLCQRRALDLFRLDPNEWDVNVQPYSGSPANFAVYTAILGPHGRLMGLDLPDGGHLTHGFYTEKKKISATSLFFESMPYKVNPETGLIDYDELRQTALRFKPKLIIAGVSCYSRHLDYGKFRSICDEVGAYLMADMAHISGLVAAGVVPSPFPYAHIVTTTTHKSLRGPRAAMIFYRIGMNNYY
;
A
#
# COMPACT_ATOMS: atom_id res chain seq x y z
N LEU A 1 -3.83 -52.85 36.29
CA LEU A 1 -4.95 -52.09 36.90
C LEU A 1 -4.75 -50.62 36.56
N LYS A 2 -5.57 -50.10 35.62
CA LYS A 2 -6.02 -48.69 35.48
C LYS A 2 -4.96 -47.57 35.40
N THR A 3 -4.93 -46.62 34.46
CA THR A 3 -5.73 -46.20 33.28
C THR A 3 -5.08 -44.90 32.78
N MET A 4 -5.24 -44.59 31.47
CA MET A 4 -5.32 -43.23 30.87
C MET A 4 -4.01 -42.40 30.78
N ASN A 5 -3.71 -41.65 29.72
CA ASN A 5 -4.42 -41.33 28.48
C ASN A 5 -3.42 -40.80 27.43
N LYS A 6 -3.84 -40.90 26.16
CA LYS A 6 -3.20 -40.34 24.96
C LYS A 6 -2.88 -38.84 25.14
N SER A 7 -1.67 -38.43 24.74
CA SER A 7 -1.35 -37.04 24.44
C SER A 7 -1.95 -36.69 23.08
N GLU A 8 -2.92 -35.78 23.08
CA GLU A 8 -3.41 -35.09 21.90
C GLU A 8 -2.31 -34.16 21.37
N GLU A 9 -1.97 -34.29 20.09
CA GLU A 9 -1.23 -33.28 19.34
C GLU A 9 -2.14 -32.06 19.17
N GLU A 10 -1.93 -31.03 19.99
CA GLU A 10 -2.51 -29.72 19.76
C GLU A 10 -1.74 -29.02 18.64
N GLU A 11 -2.30 -29.10 17.44
CA GLU A 11 -1.98 -28.25 16.30
C GLU A 11 -2.41 -26.81 16.65
N GLU A 12 -1.52 -26.04 17.30
CA GLU A 12 -1.72 -24.62 17.55
C GLU A 12 -1.83 -23.87 16.22
N ALA A 13 -3.07 -23.68 15.77
CA ALA A 13 -3.40 -22.77 14.69
C ALA A 13 -2.87 -21.37 15.03
N PHE A 14 -1.82 -20.95 14.35
CA PHE A 14 -1.29 -19.59 14.35
C PHE A 14 -2.38 -18.61 13.90
N ASN A 15 -3.19 -18.14 14.84
CA ASN A 15 -4.11 -17.03 14.63
C ASN A 15 -3.29 -15.74 14.62
N PHE A 16 -2.83 -15.35 13.44
CA PHE A 16 -2.33 -14.00 13.19
C PHE A 16 -3.53 -13.05 13.09
N PRO A 17 -3.72 -12.09 14.02
CA PRO A 17 -4.62 -10.98 13.77
C PRO A 17 -3.90 -10.04 12.81
N PHE A 18 -4.04 -10.28 11.49
CA PHE A 18 -3.84 -9.23 10.52
C PHE A 18 -5.01 -8.26 10.70
N GLU A 19 -4.79 -7.17 11.43
CA GLU A 19 -5.65 -5.98 11.30
C GLU A 19 -5.40 -5.39 9.91
N ALA A 20 -6.07 -5.97 8.91
CA ALA A 20 -6.14 -5.46 7.55
C ALA A 20 -7.09 -4.25 7.50
N SER A 21 -6.81 -3.21 8.28
CA SER A 21 -7.50 -1.93 8.14
C SER A 21 -7.02 -1.26 6.86
N ASN A 22 -7.76 -1.51 5.77
CA ASN A 22 -7.94 -0.71 4.55
C ASN A 22 -8.04 -1.53 3.23
N CYS A 23 -7.97 -2.87 3.28
CA CYS A 23 -8.03 -3.73 2.08
C CYS A 23 -9.33 -4.52 1.89
N VAL A 24 -10.33 -4.35 2.77
CA VAL A 24 -11.60 -5.11 2.68
C VAL A 24 -12.27 -4.89 1.32
N CYS A 25 -12.31 -3.68 0.78
CA CYS A 25 -12.96 -3.42 -0.50
C CYS A 25 -12.25 -4.04 -1.72
N ILE A 26 -10.92 -4.21 -1.71
CA ILE A 26 -10.18 -4.70 -2.89
C ILE A 26 -10.24 -6.23 -2.99
N CYS A 27 -10.04 -6.94 -1.88
CA CYS A 27 -10.16 -8.41 -1.88
C CYS A 27 -11.61 -8.89 -2.12
N TYR A 28 -12.61 -8.13 -1.66
CA TYR A 28 -14.01 -8.51 -1.81
C TYR A 28 -14.51 -8.38 -3.27
N VAL A 29 -14.06 -7.35 -4.00
CA VAL A 29 -14.39 -7.17 -5.44
C VAL A 29 -13.79 -8.31 -6.29
N CYS A 30 -12.58 -8.79 -5.96
CA CYS A 30 -11.97 -9.93 -6.67
C CYS A 30 -12.72 -11.25 -6.42
N LEU A 31 -13.29 -11.46 -5.23
CA LEU A 31 -14.03 -12.69 -4.92
C LEU A 31 -15.42 -12.72 -5.58
N LEU A 32 -16.07 -11.56 -5.73
CA LEU A 32 -17.41 -11.46 -6.34
C LEU A 32 -17.38 -11.51 -7.87
N LEU A 33 -16.37 -10.90 -8.52
CA LEU A 33 -16.29 -10.84 -9.98
C LEU A 33 -15.73 -12.11 -10.64
N LEU A 34 -15.15 -13.03 -9.87
CA LEU A 34 -14.74 -14.34 -10.37
C LEU A 34 -15.91 -15.33 -10.50
N GLY A 35 -17.15 -14.92 -10.22
CA GLY A 35 -18.30 -15.81 -10.31
C GLY A 35 -18.17 -17.03 -9.39
N VAL A 36 -17.41 -16.89 -8.28
CA VAL A 36 -17.34 -17.89 -7.22
C VAL A 36 -18.65 -17.79 -6.44
N ASP A 37 -19.71 -18.29 -7.06
CA ASP A 37 -20.87 -18.79 -6.36
C ASP A 37 -20.33 -19.73 -5.28
N VAL A 38 -20.51 -19.37 -4.00
CA VAL A 38 -20.02 -20.14 -2.84
C VAL A 38 -20.70 -21.53 -2.76
N ASN A 39 -21.45 -21.93 -3.80
CA ASN A 39 -21.77 -23.31 -4.13
C ASN A 39 -20.67 -23.96 -5.00
N VAL A 40 -19.56 -24.31 -4.37
CA VAL A 40 -18.52 -25.22 -4.91
C VAL A 40 -19.09 -26.58 -5.36
N LYS A 41 -20.36 -26.90 -5.04
CA LYS A 41 -21.05 -28.11 -5.49
C LYS A 41 -21.28 -28.20 -7.00
N ASN A 42 -21.26 -27.10 -7.74
CA ASN A 42 -21.55 -27.14 -9.19
C ASN A 42 -20.30 -27.14 -10.08
N ILE A 43 -19.09 -27.04 -9.51
CA ILE A 43 -17.83 -27.10 -10.27
C ILE A 43 -17.32 -28.54 -10.40
N VAL A 44 -17.67 -29.41 -9.43
CA VAL A 44 -17.41 -30.85 -9.51
C VAL A 44 -18.75 -31.53 -9.69
N GLY A 45 -19.12 -31.83 -10.93
CA GLY A 45 -20.35 -32.56 -11.23
C GLY A 45 -20.44 -33.85 -10.41
N ASP A 46 -21.66 -34.23 -10.02
CA ASP A 46 -21.93 -35.49 -9.34
C ASP A 46 -21.23 -36.66 -10.06
N PRO A 47 -20.66 -37.64 -9.33
CA PRO A 47 -19.99 -38.78 -9.93
C PRO A 47 -21.00 -39.53 -10.83
N VAL A 48 -20.85 -39.36 -12.14
CA VAL A 48 -21.67 -40.02 -13.14
C VAL A 48 -21.44 -41.53 -13.00
N LYS A 49 -22.47 -42.26 -12.55
CA LYS A 49 -22.51 -43.72 -12.69
C LYS A 49 -22.47 -44.04 -14.18
N CYS A 50 -21.31 -44.45 -14.66
CA CYS A 50 -21.05 -44.80 -16.05
C CYS A 50 -21.82 -46.08 -16.39
N THR A 51 -22.99 -45.97 -17.00
CA THR A 51 -23.78 -47.15 -17.43
C THR A 51 -23.92 -47.29 -18.94
N ASN A 52 -23.27 -46.48 -19.77
CA ASN A 52 -23.18 -46.76 -21.21
C ASN A 52 -21.93 -46.17 -21.84
N ARG A 53 -21.27 -46.98 -22.68
CA ARG A 53 -20.09 -46.61 -23.49
C ARG A 53 -20.43 -45.43 -24.41
N ARG A 54 -20.12 -44.21 -23.97
CA ARG A 54 -19.82 -43.08 -24.87
C ARG A 54 -18.40 -42.62 -24.56
N THR A 55 -17.67 -42.33 -25.62
CA THR A 55 -16.26 -41.94 -25.56
C THR A 55 -16.10 -40.60 -24.85
N ILE A 56 -14.99 -40.41 -24.13
CA ILE A 56 -14.69 -39.18 -23.35
C ILE A 56 -14.81 -37.91 -24.21
N MET A 57 -14.52 -38.01 -25.51
CA MET A 57 -14.65 -36.90 -26.47
C MET A 57 -16.11 -36.46 -26.70
N ASP A 58 -17.09 -37.37 -26.68
CA ASP A 58 -18.51 -37.02 -26.86
C ASP A 58 -19.06 -36.24 -25.66
N ILE A 59 -18.56 -36.54 -24.45
CA ILE A 59 -18.96 -35.85 -23.21
C ILE A 59 -18.34 -34.45 -23.15
N GLN A 60 -17.11 -34.29 -23.63
CA GLN A 60 -16.42 -33.00 -23.68
C GLN A 60 -17.03 -32.05 -24.72
N GLU A 61 -17.40 -32.54 -25.91
CA GLU A 61 -18.08 -31.72 -26.93
C GLU A 61 -19.51 -31.31 -26.52
N THR A 62 -20.25 -32.19 -25.86
CA THR A 62 -21.64 -31.90 -25.45
C THR A 62 -21.66 -30.88 -24.32
N ASN A 63 -20.76 -30.99 -23.32
CA ASN A 63 -20.66 -30.01 -22.24
C ASN A 63 -20.14 -28.65 -22.73
N ALA A 64 -19.13 -28.63 -23.62
CA ALA A 64 -18.61 -27.37 -24.18
C ALA A 64 -19.64 -26.61 -25.06
N LYS A 65 -20.59 -27.32 -25.69
CA LYS A 65 -21.67 -26.70 -26.48
C LYS A 65 -22.89 -26.27 -25.64
N GLN A 66 -23.09 -26.84 -24.45
CA GLN A 66 -24.24 -26.54 -23.57
C GLN A 66 -23.96 -25.43 -22.55
N TYR A 67 -22.69 -25.20 -22.19
CA TYR A 67 -22.25 -23.96 -21.54
C TYR A 67 -22.16 -22.84 -22.59
N SER A 68 -23.36 -22.44 -23.02
CA SER A 68 -23.62 -21.45 -24.04
C SER A 68 -22.72 -20.22 -23.92
N THR A 69 -21.97 -19.96 -24.98
CA THR A 69 -21.24 -18.71 -25.25
C THR A 69 -22.12 -17.47 -25.03
N THR A 70 -23.45 -17.60 -25.14
CA THR A 70 -24.43 -16.54 -24.91
C THR A 70 -24.63 -16.19 -23.43
N ILE A 71 -24.56 -17.17 -22.51
CA ILE A 71 -24.67 -16.91 -21.05
C ILE A 71 -23.37 -16.31 -20.52
N TYR A 72 -22.23 -16.71 -21.08
CA TYR A 72 -20.92 -16.20 -20.65
C TYR A 72 -20.60 -14.80 -21.24
N GLN A 73 -21.11 -14.47 -22.43
CA GLN A 73 -20.96 -13.13 -23.01
C GLN A 73 -21.87 -12.08 -22.37
N SER A 74 -23.03 -12.47 -21.81
CA SER A 74 -23.93 -11.51 -21.16
C SER A 74 -23.33 -10.97 -19.86
N THR A 75 -22.72 -11.83 -19.04
CA THR A 75 -22.26 -11.47 -17.69
C THR A 75 -21.09 -10.48 -17.66
N LEU A 76 -20.21 -10.46 -18.69
CA LEU A 76 -19.04 -9.57 -18.71
C LEU A 76 -19.37 -8.10 -19.04
N ASN A 77 -20.51 -7.84 -19.68
CA ASN A 77 -20.95 -6.49 -20.05
C ASN A 77 -22.17 -6.01 -19.22
N ASP A 78 -22.69 -6.87 -18.36
CA ASP A 78 -23.81 -6.54 -17.49
C ASP A 78 -23.39 -5.52 -16.43
N LYS A 79 -24.36 -4.69 -16.03
CA LYS A 79 -24.14 -3.73 -14.94
C LYS A 79 -24.07 -4.46 -13.61
N LEU A 80 -23.29 -3.93 -12.67
CA LEU A 80 -23.17 -4.47 -11.32
C LEU A 80 -24.53 -4.63 -10.61
N GLU A 81 -25.49 -3.71 -10.84
CA GLU A 81 -26.84 -3.81 -10.27
C GLU A 81 -27.58 -5.10 -10.66
N ASN A 82 -27.27 -5.64 -11.85
CA ASN A 82 -27.86 -6.87 -12.37
C ASN A 82 -27.04 -8.11 -12.00
N CYS A 83 -25.70 -8.01 -12.05
CA CYS A 83 -24.81 -9.13 -11.73
C CYS A 83 -24.74 -9.43 -10.24
N ASP A 84 -24.71 -8.39 -9.41
CA ASP A 84 -24.55 -8.47 -7.96
C ASP A 84 -25.31 -7.32 -7.28
N SER A 85 -26.62 -7.52 -7.18
CA SER A 85 -27.52 -6.58 -6.53
C SER A 85 -27.18 -6.35 -5.04
N GLN A 86 -26.56 -7.32 -4.36
CA GLN A 86 -26.18 -7.18 -2.96
C GLN A 86 -25.00 -6.21 -2.81
N ALA A 87 -23.94 -6.40 -3.59
CA ALA A 87 -22.80 -5.48 -3.61
C ALA A 87 -23.22 -4.08 -4.05
N PHE A 88 -24.05 -3.97 -5.09
CA PHE A 88 -24.59 -2.69 -5.55
C PHE A 88 -25.34 -1.95 -4.43
N GLN A 89 -26.21 -2.64 -3.68
CA GLN A 89 -26.94 -2.03 -2.56
C GLN A 89 -26.01 -1.57 -1.45
N ILE A 90 -24.95 -2.32 -1.13
CA ILE A 90 -23.92 -1.89 -0.15
C ILE A 90 -23.24 -0.61 -0.63
N MET A 91 -22.85 -0.55 -1.91
CA MET A 91 -22.24 0.65 -2.49
C MET A 91 -23.16 1.87 -2.44
N GLN A 92 -24.47 1.70 -2.69
CA GLN A 92 -25.43 2.80 -2.56
C GLN A 92 -25.59 3.26 -1.10
N LYS A 93 -25.57 2.34 -0.13
CA LYS A 93 -25.59 2.68 1.30
C LYS A 93 -24.35 3.47 1.72
N GLU A 94 -23.15 3.05 1.29
CA GLU A 94 -21.91 3.78 1.59
C GLU A 94 -21.89 5.16 0.93
N LYS A 95 -22.32 5.27 -0.33
CA LYS A 95 -22.46 6.57 -1.01
C LYS A 95 -23.38 7.51 -0.21
N ARG A 96 -24.52 6.99 0.26
CA ARG A 96 -25.47 7.77 1.07
C ARG A 96 -24.86 8.21 2.40
N ARG A 97 -24.16 7.31 3.11
CA ARG A 97 -23.45 7.63 4.35
C ARG A 97 -22.50 8.81 4.17
N GLN A 98 -21.69 8.79 3.10
CA GLN A 98 -20.76 9.88 2.77
C GLN A 98 -21.46 11.21 2.44
N MET A 99 -22.64 11.16 1.80
CA MET A 99 -23.42 12.36 1.48
C MET A 99 -24.09 12.99 2.70
N GLU A 100 -24.45 12.19 3.69
CA GLU A 100 -25.20 12.62 4.89
C GLU A 100 -24.27 12.86 6.11
N GLY A 101 -23.01 12.42 6.05
CA GLY A 101 -22.02 12.50 7.13
C GLY A 101 -21.12 13.74 7.08
N ILE A 102 -20.62 14.13 8.26
CA ILE A 102 -19.53 15.12 8.38
C ILE A 102 -18.21 14.33 8.58
N GLU A 103 -17.46 14.14 7.50
CA GLU A 103 -16.21 13.38 7.53
C GLU A 103 -15.06 14.24 8.09
N LEU A 104 -14.66 13.95 9.34
CA LEU A 104 -13.57 14.66 10.06
C LEU A 104 -12.30 13.82 10.21
N ILE A 105 -12.23 12.65 9.58
CA ILE A 105 -11.05 11.79 9.60
C ILE A 105 -9.97 12.43 8.72
N ALA A 106 -8.86 12.88 9.31
CA ALA A 106 -7.82 13.67 8.63
C ALA A 106 -7.13 12.96 7.46
N SER A 107 -7.23 11.64 7.36
CA SER A 107 -6.66 10.83 6.28
C SER A 107 -7.64 10.53 5.14
N GLU A 108 -8.91 10.89 5.27
CA GLU A 108 -9.93 10.65 4.25
C GLU A 108 -10.13 11.87 3.35
N ASN A 109 -10.53 11.61 2.11
CA ASN A 109 -10.84 12.63 1.12
C ASN A 109 -11.69 12.03 -0.02
N PHE A 110 -12.32 12.89 -0.81
CA PHE A 110 -13.13 12.48 -1.95
C PHE A 110 -12.36 12.69 -3.27
N PRO A 111 -11.94 11.61 -3.97
CA PRO A 111 -11.26 11.74 -5.26
C PRO A 111 -12.19 12.35 -6.31
N SER A 112 -11.60 13.02 -7.30
CA SER A 112 -12.38 13.57 -8.41
C SER A 112 -12.99 12.46 -9.27
N ARG A 113 -14.09 12.78 -9.97
CA ARG A 113 -14.70 11.86 -10.94
C ARG A 113 -13.72 11.37 -12.01
N ALA A 114 -12.84 12.24 -12.51
CA ALA A 114 -11.84 11.87 -13.51
C ALA A 114 -10.85 10.80 -12.99
N VAL A 115 -10.48 10.86 -11.70
CA VAL A 115 -9.65 9.82 -11.08
C VAL A 115 -10.40 8.49 -11.02
N LEU A 116 -11.68 8.51 -10.64
CA LEU A 116 -12.52 7.31 -10.58
C LEU A 116 -12.74 6.69 -11.97
N GLU A 117 -12.92 7.51 -13.01
CA GLU A 117 -13.04 7.03 -14.40
C GLU A 117 -11.76 6.34 -14.88
N ALA A 118 -10.58 6.89 -14.55
CA ALA A 118 -9.30 6.27 -14.88
C ALA A 118 -9.08 4.93 -14.13
N LEU A 119 -9.56 4.80 -12.89
CA LEU A 119 -9.48 3.57 -12.09
C LEU A 119 -10.35 2.42 -12.61
N SER A 120 -11.23 2.64 -13.57
CA SER A 120 -12.09 1.59 -14.12
C SER A 120 -11.98 1.47 -15.64
N CYS A 121 -10.86 1.92 -16.21
CA CYS A 121 -10.60 1.80 -17.65
C CYS A 121 -9.82 0.53 -18.01
N SER A 122 -9.64 0.31 -19.32
CA SER A 122 -8.99 -0.88 -19.89
C SER A 122 -7.52 -1.09 -19.48
N LEU A 123 -6.87 -0.10 -18.85
CA LEU A 123 -5.51 -0.25 -18.33
C LEU A 123 -5.40 -1.40 -17.30
N HIS A 124 -6.47 -1.71 -16.57
CA HIS A 124 -6.52 -2.83 -15.63
C HIS A 124 -6.25 -4.19 -16.28
N ASN A 125 -6.47 -4.32 -17.58
CA ASN A 125 -6.31 -5.58 -18.29
C ASN A 125 -4.85 -5.89 -18.64
N LYS A 126 -3.94 -4.90 -18.53
CA LYS A 126 -2.57 -5.05 -19.05
C LYS A 126 -1.59 -5.44 -17.95
N TYR A 127 -0.92 -6.56 -18.16
CA TYR A 127 0.22 -6.98 -17.36
C TYR A 127 1.51 -6.35 -17.90
N ALA A 128 2.22 -5.59 -17.06
CA ALA A 128 3.32 -4.71 -17.47
C ALA A 128 4.53 -4.76 -16.52
N GLU A 129 4.94 -5.97 -16.10
CA GLU A 129 6.13 -6.15 -15.25
C GLU A 129 7.38 -5.50 -15.87
N GLY A 130 8.19 -4.88 -14.99
CA GLY A 130 9.35 -4.10 -15.36
C GLY A 130 9.07 -2.59 -15.31
N TYR A 131 9.89 -1.83 -16.02
CA TYR A 131 9.77 -0.37 -16.14
C TYR A 131 9.63 0.04 -17.61
N PRO A 132 9.22 1.29 -17.90
CA PRO A 132 9.13 1.77 -19.27
C PRO A 132 10.42 1.50 -20.06
N LYS A 133 10.28 1.01 -21.30
CA LYS A 133 11.39 0.59 -22.18
C LYS A 133 12.20 -0.63 -21.71
N ALA A 134 11.85 -1.23 -20.58
CA ALA A 134 12.49 -2.42 -20.00
C ALA A 134 11.43 -3.38 -19.44
N ARG A 135 10.43 -3.69 -20.26
CA ARG A 135 9.33 -4.60 -19.91
C ARG A 135 9.68 -6.05 -20.21
N TYR A 136 9.16 -6.97 -19.39
CA TYR A 136 9.31 -8.41 -19.63
C TYR A 136 8.34 -8.93 -20.72
N TYR A 137 7.22 -8.24 -20.95
CA TYR A 137 6.21 -8.63 -21.94
C TYR A 137 6.01 -7.56 -23.03
N GLY A 138 5.53 -7.99 -24.20
CA GLY A 138 5.15 -7.11 -25.29
C GLY A 138 3.84 -6.34 -25.08
N GLY A 139 3.54 -5.43 -26.01
CA GLY A 139 2.27 -4.68 -26.08
C GLY A 139 2.08 -3.59 -25.02
N ASN A 140 3.17 -3.06 -24.45
CA ASN A 140 3.15 -2.07 -23.37
C ASN A 140 3.36 -0.61 -23.86
N GLU A 141 3.23 -0.33 -25.15
CA GLU A 141 3.50 1.00 -25.73
C GLU A 141 2.72 2.13 -25.03
N PHE A 142 1.42 1.95 -24.80
CA PHE A 142 0.59 2.95 -24.11
C PHE A 142 0.70 2.90 -22.59
N ILE A 143 1.12 1.76 -22.01
CA ILE A 143 1.42 1.68 -20.59
C ILE A 143 2.68 2.47 -20.26
N ASP A 144 3.70 2.36 -21.12
CA ASP A 144 4.92 3.13 -21.01
C ASP A 144 4.66 4.62 -21.15
N GLU A 145 3.82 5.04 -22.12
CA GLU A 145 3.38 6.43 -22.25
C GLU A 145 2.70 6.95 -20.98
N MET A 146 1.78 6.16 -20.40
CA MET A 146 1.06 6.54 -19.18
C MET A 146 1.98 6.60 -17.96
N GLU A 147 2.87 5.64 -17.77
CA GLU A 147 3.80 5.62 -16.64
C GLU A 147 4.81 6.77 -16.72
N LEU A 148 5.39 7.03 -17.90
CA LEU A 148 6.28 8.18 -18.12
C LEU A 148 5.56 9.52 -17.92
N LEU A 149 4.30 9.63 -18.35
CA LEU A 149 3.46 10.80 -18.09
C LEU A 149 3.23 10.99 -16.58
N CYS A 150 2.95 9.92 -15.86
CA CYS A 150 2.75 9.94 -14.41
C CYS A 150 4.02 10.37 -13.67
N GLN A 151 5.17 9.78 -14.00
CA GLN A 151 6.47 10.13 -13.42
C GLN A 151 6.81 11.60 -13.64
N ARG A 152 6.70 12.09 -14.89
CA ARG A 152 6.92 13.50 -15.20
C ARG A 152 6.01 14.43 -14.39
N ARG A 153 4.70 14.14 -14.37
CA ARG A 153 3.73 14.95 -13.62
C ARG A 153 3.97 14.91 -12.11
N ALA A 154 4.47 13.79 -11.58
CA ALA A 154 4.81 13.68 -10.17
C ALA A 154 6.01 14.58 -9.81
N LEU A 155 7.04 14.64 -10.66
CA LEU A 155 8.17 15.57 -10.48
C LEU A 155 7.70 17.03 -10.62
N ASP A 156 6.92 17.35 -11.66
CA ASP A 156 6.37 18.69 -11.90
C ASP A 156 5.50 19.18 -10.73
N LEU A 157 4.64 18.29 -10.20
CA LEU A 157 3.73 18.58 -9.08
C LEU A 157 4.47 19.11 -7.85
N PHE A 158 5.66 18.57 -7.59
CA PHE A 158 6.50 18.97 -6.46
C PHE A 158 7.65 19.92 -6.85
N ARG A 159 7.67 20.38 -8.12
CA ARG A 159 8.67 21.31 -8.68
C ARG A 159 10.09 20.78 -8.54
N LEU A 160 10.28 19.50 -8.87
CA LEU A 160 11.57 18.82 -8.75
C LEU A 160 12.33 18.85 -10.07
N ASP A 161 13.64 19.10 -10.00
CA ASP A 161 14.52 18.98 -11.15
C ASP A 161 14.72 17.48 -11.49
N PRO A 162 14.35 17.03 -12.70
CA PRO A 162 14.54 15.63 -13.12
C PRO A 162 16.02 15.19 -13.23
N ASN A 163 16.98 16.12 -13.09
CA ASN A 163 18.41 15.78 -12.97
C ASN A 163 18.84 15.49 -11.54
N GLU A 164 18.05 15.90 -10.54
CA GLU A 164 18.32 15.67 -9.12
C GLU A 164 17.37 14.66 -8.49
N TRP A 165 16.19 14.46 -9.06
CA TRP A 165 15.13 13.61 -8.51
C TRP A 165 14.54 12.70 -9.57
N ASP A 166 14.27 11.47 -9.16
CA ASP A 166 13.47 10.52 -9.91
C ASP A 166 12.35 9.97 -9.00
N VAL A 167 11.39 9.27 -9.59
CA VAL A 167 10.19 8.80 -8.91
C VAL A 167 9.75 7.41 -9.39
N ASN A 168 9.48 6.54 -8.42
CA ASN A 168 8.74 5.30 -8.63
C ASN A 168 7.26 5.51 -8.29
N VAL A 169 6.39 5.25 -9.27
CA VAL A 169 4.92 5.42 -9.18
C VAL A 169 4.16 4.08 -9.10
N GLN A 170 4.87 2.97 -8.97
CA GLN A 170 4.29 1.61 -8.90
C GLN A 170 3.85 1.12 -7.50
N PRO A 171 4.29 1.68 -6.34
CA PRO A 171 3.88 1.15 -5.04
C PRO A 171 2.36 1.14 -4.84
N TYR A 172 1.81 -0.02 -4.46
CA TYR A 172 0.38 -0.23 -4.32
C TYR A 172 -0.28 0.63 -3.23
N SER A 173 0.47 1.01 -2.18
CA SER A 173 0.01 1.91 -1.12
C SER A 173 1.20 2.41 -0.29
N GLY A 174 0.95 3.29 0.68
CA GLY A 174 1.99 3.92 1.50
C GLY A 174 2.81 2.91 2.32
N SER A 175 2.15 1.90 2.90
CA SER A 175 2.86 0.89 3.70
C SER A 175 3.84 0.05 2.88
N PRO A 176 3.45 -0.53 1.72
CA PRO A 176 4.41 -1.16 0.80
C PRO A 176 5.50 -0.21 0.28
N ALA A 177 5.18 1.07 0.03
CA ALA A 177 6.17 2.04 -0.43
C ALA A 177 7.30 2.23 0.59
N ASN A 178 6.95 2.45 1.86
CA ASN A 178 7.93 2.56 2.93
C ASN A 178 8.75 1.27 3.08
N PHE A 179 8.08 0.11 3.06
CA PHE A 179 8.76 -1.17 3.19
C PHE A 179 9.74 -1.46 2.03
N ALA A 180 9.39 -1.04 0.81
CA ALA A 180 10.27 -1.14 -0.36
C ALA A 180 11.52 -0.26 -0.19
N VAL A 181 11.39 0.96 0.34
CA VAL A 181 12.54 1.81 0.67
C VAL A 181 13.47 1.13 1.67
N TYR A 182 12.91 0.60 2.77
CA TYR A 182 13.70 -0.07 3.80
C TYR A 182 14.45 -1.28 3.23
N THR A 183 13.76 -2.10 2.43
CA THR A 183 14.34 -3.27 1.77
C THR A 183 15.49 -2.87 0.85
N ALA A 184 15.37 -1.74 0.14
CA ALA A 184 16.39 -1.26 -0.79
C ALA A 184 17.67 -0.78 -0.10
N ILE A 185 17.59 -0.13 1.06
CA ILE A 185 18.74 0.60 1.64
C ILE A 185 19.25 0.05 2.99
N LEU A 186 18.43 -0.72 3.72
CA LEU A 186 18.79 -1.14 5.09
C LEU A 186 19.39 -2.55 5.15
N GLY A 187 18.92 -3.44 4.27
CA GLY A 187 19.10 -4.89 4.41
C GLY A 187 18.38 -5.46 5.65
N PRO A 188 18.35 -6.79 5.82
CA PRO A 188 17.77 -7.43 7.01
C PRO A 188 18.41 -6.90 8.30
N HIS A 189 17.60 -6.65 9.33
CA HIS A 189 18.02 -6.10 10.62
C HIS A 189 18.70 -4.73 10.58
N GLY A 190 18.63 -4.01 9.46
CA GLY A 190 19.11 -2.63 9.39
C GLY A 190 18.35 -1.75 10.39
N ARG A 191 19.05 -0.78 10.97
CA ARG A 191 18.51 0.07 12.04
C ARG A 191 17.79 1.28 11.48
N LEU A 192 16.58 1.56 11.97
CA LEU A 192 15.83 2.76 11.61
C LEU A 192 15.18 3.43 12.83
N MET A 193 14.96 4.74 12.73
CA MET A 193 14.22 5.49 13.74
C MET A 193 13.02 6.21 13.11
N GLY A 194 11.89 6.16 13.80
CA GLY A 194 10.64 6.85 13.44
C GLY A 194 9.96 7.42 14.68
N LEU A 195 8.98 8.31 14.51
CA LEU A 195 8.21 8.83 15.64
C LEU A 195 7.42 7.69 16.30
N ASP A 196 7.40 7.65 17.63
CA ASP A 196 6.62 6.67 18.39
C ASP A 196 5.15 6.71 17.98
N LEU A 197 4.49 5.56 17.90
CA LEU A 197 3.11 5.47 17.42
C LEU A 197 2.13 6.30 18.29
N PRO A 198 2.19 6.21 19.64
CA PRO A 198 1.34 7.03 20.52
C PRO A 198 1.64 8.53 20.44
N ASP A 199 2.84 8.91 20.00
CA ASP A 199 3.28 10.29 19.88
C ASP A 199 2.94 10.91 18.51
N GLY A 200 2.19 10.17 17.68
CA GLY A 200 1.70 10.64 16.38
C GLY A 200 2.42 10.04 15.17
N GLY A 201 3.27 9.03 15.38
CA GLY A 201 3.93 8.27 14.31
C GLY A 201 2.96 7.44 13.46
N HIS A 202 3.51 6.54 12.64
CA HIS A 202 2.75 5.59 11.84
C HIS A 202 3.29 4.17 12.03
N LEU A 203 2.43 3.15 11.93
CA LEU A 203 2.80 1.74 12.12
C LEU A 203 4.00 1.31 11.26
N THR A 204 4.11 1.86 10.04
CA THR A 204 5.18 1.51 9.09
C THR A 204 6.53 2.11 9.45
N HIS A 205 6.59 3.03 10.42
CA HIS A 205 7.84 3.63 10.91
C HIS A 205 8.50 2.79 12.02
N GLY A 206 7.90 1.64 12.35
CA GLY A 206 8.35 0.75 13.42
C GLY A 206 7.44 0.86 14.63
N PHE A 207 6.82 -0.25 15.00
CA PHE A 207 6.01 -0.38 16.20
C PHE A 207 6.14 -1.78 16.81
N TYR A 208 6.45 -1.79 18.09
CA TYR A 208 6.55 -2.98 18.93
C TYR A 208 6.17 -2.60 20.37
N THR A 209 5.69 -3.58 21.12
CA THR A 209 5.51 -3.49 22.57
C THR A 209 6.65 -4.22 23.27
N GLU A 210 6.69 -4.17 24.60
CA GLU A 210 7.68 -4.92 25.40
C GLU A 210 7.74 -6.42 25.06
N LYS A 211 6.61 -6.99 24.61
CA LYS A 211 6.48 -8.44 24.40
C LYS A 211 6.41 -8.85 22.93
N LYS A 212 6.08 -7.92 22.02
CA LYS A 212 5.75 -8.28 20.64
C LYS A 212 6.09 -7.20 19.63
N LYS A 213 6.77 -7.60 18.54
CA LYS A 213 6.91 -6.81 17.32
C LYS A 213 5.57 -6.84 16.56
N ILE A 214 4.95 -5.68 16.38
CA ILE A 214 3.60 -5.56 15.79
C ILE A 214 3.70 -5.24 14.30
N SER A 215 4.47 -4.21 13.95
CA SER A 215 4.70 -3.84 12.55
C SER A 215 5.66 -4.83 11.88
N ALA A 216 5.41 -5.11 10.59
CA ALA A 216 6.38 -5.83 9.76
C ALA A 216 7.74 -5.11 9.74
N THR A 217 7.75 -3.77 9.80
CA THR A 217 8.96 -2.97 9.91
C THR A 217 9.82 -3.42 11.09
N SER A 218 9.27 -3.48 12.31
CA SER A 218 10.01 -3.93 13.51
C SER A 218 10.35 -5.43 13.49
N LEU A 219 9.62 -6.24 12.70
CA LEU A 219 9.89 -7.65 12.54
C LEU A 219 11.16 -7.89 11.69
N PHE A 220 11.27 -7.22 10.55
CA PHE A 220 12.36 -7.43 9.58
C PHE A 220 13.55 -6.48 9.76
N PHE A 221 13.34 -5.35 10.43
CA PHE A 221 14.33 -4.31 10.73
C PHE A 221 14.37 -4.02 12.23
N GLU A 222 15.48 -3.45 12.71
CA GLU A 222 15.57 -3.02 14.10
C GLU A 222 15.15 -1.56 14.23
N SER A 223 13.93 -1.34 14.71
CA SER A 223 13.37 0.01 14.91
C SER A 223 13.59 0.50 16.34
N MET A 224 13.92 1.78 16.52
CA MET A 224 13.84 2.45 17.82
C MET A 224 13.13 3.80 17.70
N PRO A 225 12.08 4.08 18.49
CA PRO A 225 11.32 5.31 18.33
C PRO A 225 12.08 6.52 18.86
N TYR A 226 11.83 7.68 18.26
CA TYR A 226 12.00 8.98 18.92
C TYR A 226 10.64 9.53 19.35
N LYS A 227 10.62 10.49 20.26
CA LYS A 227 9.41 10.92 20.98
C LYS A 227 9.14 12.41 20.91
N VAL A 228 7.94 12.80 21.29
CA VAL A 228 7.65 14.19 21.66
C VAL A 228 8.02 14.45 23.11
N ASN A 229 8.35 15.71 23.41
CA ASN A 229 8.39 16.19 24.78
C ASN A 229 6.94 16.28 25.29
N PRO A 230 6.58 15.58 26.38
CA PRO A 230 5.19 15.46 26.85
C PRO A 230 4.62 16.78 27.40
N GLU A 231 5.46 17.73 27.79
CA GLU A 231 5.02 19.04 28.30
C GLU A 231 4.64 19.99 27.16
N THR A 232 5.39 19.94 26.06
CA THR A 232 5.20 20.86 24.91
C THR A 232 4.39 20.24 23.77
N GLY A 233 4.31 18.91 23.71
CA GLY A 233 3.76 18.16 22.58
C GLY A 233 4.58 18.29 21.29
N LEU A 234 5.82 18.79 21.35
CA LEU A 234 6.71 18.95 20.21
C LEU A 234 7.74 17.82 20.15
N ILE A 235 8.18 17.43 18.94
CA ILE A 235 9.27 16.46 18.79
C ILE A 235 10.51 16.95 19.54
N ASP A 236 11.08 16.09 20.38
CA ASP A 236 12.32 16.37 21.09
C ASP A 236 13.52 16.04 20.19
N TYR A 237 13.96 17.05 19.43
CA TYR A 237 15.07 16.88 18.48
C TYR A 237 16.41 16.64 19.17
N ASP A 238 16.59 17.14 20.40
CA ASP A 238 17.83 16.95 21.16
C ASP A 238 17.91 15.50 21.65
N GLU A 239 16.82 14.95 22.18
CA GLU A 239 16.76 13.55 22.58
C GLU A 239 16.81 12.60 21.38
N LEU A 240 16.17 12.95 20.25
CA LEU A 240 16.34 12.24 18.98
C LEU A 240 17.83 12.16 18.60
N ARG A 241 18.55 13.27 18.66
CA ARG A 241 19.99 13.31 18.35
C ARG A 241 20.80 12.42 19.30
N GLN A 242 20.59 12.53 20.60
CA GLN A 242 21.30 11.70 21.59
C GLN A 242 21.02 10.21 21.39
N THR A 243 19.76 9.86 21.10
CA THR A 243 19.35 8.49 20.81
C THR A 243 19.98 7.98 19.53
N ALA A 244 19.99 8.77 18.46
CA ALA A 244 20.61 8.41 17.18
C ALA A 244 22.13 8.17 17.32
N LEU A 245 22.82 8.97 18.13
CA LEU A 245 24.26 8.79 18.40
C LEU A 245 24.57 7.45 19.08
N ARG A 246 23.67 6.94 19.92
CA ARG A 246 23.83 5.63 20.61
C ARG A 246 23.34 4.48 19.74
N PHE A 247 22.21 4.65 19.07
CA PHE A 247 21.56 3.61 18.28
C PHE A 247 22.24 3.35 16.93
N LYS A 248 22.86 4.38 16.35
CA LYS A 248 23.46 4.35 15.01
C LYS A 248 22.46 3.86 13.95
N PRO A 249 21.34 4.58 13.74
CA PRO A 249 20.42 4.23 12.67
C PRO A 249 21.11 4.40 11.31
N LYS A 250 20.69 3.60 10.32
CA LYS A 250 21.01 3.83 8.90
C LYS A 250 19.95 4.70 8.21
N LEU A 251 18.77 4.84 8.83
CA LEU A 251 17.68 5.66 8.33
C LEU A 251 16.93 6.35 9.49
N ILE A 252 16.67 7.64 9.35
CA ILE A 252 15.73 8.37 10.21
C ILE A 252 14.55 8.83 9.34
N ILE A 253 13.34 8.57 9.84
CA ILE A 253 12.09 8.90 9.17
C ILE A 253 11.55 10.20 9.76
N ALA A 254 11.33 11.21 8.93
CA ALA A 254 10.61 12.43 9.26
C ALA A 254 9.19 12.37 8.67
N GLY A 255 8.28 11.75 9.40
CA GLY A 255 6.89 11.57 8.97
C GLY A 255 5.96 11.28 10.14
N VAL A 256 4.68 11.64 9.97
CA VAL A 256 3.68 11.67 11.04
C VAL A 256 2.28 11.35 10.52
N SER A 257 1.45 10.73 11.37
CA SER A 257 0.01 10.56 11.14
C SER A 257 -0.81 11.57 11.93
N CYS A 258 -0.42 11.83 13.18
CA CYS A 258 -1.16 12.67 14.11
C CYS A 258 -0.23 13.65 14.81
N TYR A 259 0.22 14.66 14.09
CA TYR A 259 1.08 15.72 14.62
C TYR A 259 0.73 17.05 13.94
N SER A 260 0.40 18.07 14.73
CA SER A 260 -0.22 19.31 14.25
C SER A 260 0.77 20.42 13.87
N ARG A 261 2.08 20.16 13.95
CA ARG A 261 3.14 21.13 13.66
C ARG A 261 3.95 20.72 12.44
N HIS A 262 4.62 21.69 11.83
CA HIS A 262 5.61 21.40 10.78
C HIS A 262 6.81 20.69 11.39
N LEU A 263 7.37 19.75 10.62
CA LEU A 263 8.62 19.11 10.97
C LEU A 263 9.80 20.03 10.62
N ASP A 264 10.81 20.06 11.47
CA ASP A 264 12.06 20.74 11.21
C ASP A 264 12.99 19.81 10.41
N TYR A 265 12.78 19.78 9.09
CA TYR A 265 13.56 18.94 8.19
C TYR A 265 15.05 19.28 8.19
N GLY A 266 15.42 20.52 8.51
CA GLY A 266 16.81 20.95 8.67
C GLY A 266 17.48 20.26 9.85
N LYS A 267 16.81 20.22 11.01
CA LYS A 267 17.31 19.46 12.18
C LYS A 267 17.41 17.97 11.92
N PHE A 268 16.39 17.37 11.28
CA PHE A 268 16.46 15.97 10.88
C PHE A 268 17.67 15.71 9.97
N ARG A 269 17.90 16.58 8.97
CA ARG A 269 19.05 16.49 8.06
C ARG A 269 20.36 16.54 8.83
N SER A 270 20.56 17.54 9.69
CA SER A 270 21.81 17.67 10.45
C SER A 270 22.10 16.46 11.34
N ILE A 271 21.07 15.86 11.93
CA ILE A 271 21.23 14.65 12.75
C ILE A 271 21.60 13.45 11.86
N CYS A 272 20.96 13.31 10.71
CA CYS A 272 21.28 12.26 9.73
C CYS A 272 22.73 12.37 9.26
N ASP A 273 23.19 13.58 8.95
CA ASP A 273 24.57 13.86 8.53
C ASP A 273 25.57 13.49 9.62
N GLU A 274 25.27 13.83 10.87
CA GLU A 274 26.14 13.54 12.00
C GLU A 274 26.31 12.03 12.25
N VAL A 275 25.25 11.24 12.07
CA VAL A 275 25.29 9.79 12.33
C VAL A 275 25.53 8.94 11.06
N GLY A 276 25.60 9.56 9.88
CA GLY A 276 25.75 8.87 8.60
C GLY A 276 24.51 8.09 8.17
N ALA A 277 23.31 8.60 8.46
CA ALA A 277 22.03 7.99 8.10
C ALA A 277 21.39 8.65 6.87
N TYR A 278 20.54 7.90 6.17
CA TYR A 278 19.58 8.48 5.25
C TYR A 278 18.47 9.23 6.01
N LEU A 279 17.93 10.25 5.34
CA LEU A 279 16.73 10.97 5.76
C LEU A 279 15.62 10.61 4.79
N MET A 280 14.58 9.96 5.30
CA MET A 280 13.35 9.69 4.57
C MET A 280 12.24 10.56 5.11
N ALA A 281 11.58 11.35 4.27
CA ALA A 281 10.36 12.04 4.66
C ALA A 281 9.14 11.23 4.21
N ASP A 282 8.29 10.83 5.15
CA ASP A 282 6.97 10.28 4.83
C ASP A 282 5.94 11.41 4.93
N MET A 283 5.59 11.98 3.78
CA MET A 283 4.70 13.13 3.68
C MET A 283 3.24 12.74 3.39
N ALA A 284 2.84 11.49 3.68
CA ALA A 284 1.52 10.97 3.34
C ALA A 284 0.35 11.90 3.72
N HIS A 285 0.36 12.50 4.91
CA HIS A 285 -0.70 13.40 5.38
C HIS A 285 -0.67 14.79 4.74
N ILE A 286 0.51 15.28 4.35
CA ILE A 286 0.70 16.69 3.93
C ILE A 286 1.03 16.85 2.42
N SER A 287 1.05 15.78 1.64
CA SER A 287 1.49 15.82 0.24
C SER A 287 0.69 16.79 -0.63
N GLY A 288 -0.62 16.92 -0.44
CA GLY A 288 -1.41 17.93 -1.13
C GLY A 288 -1.05 19.37 -0.72
N LEU A 289 -0.73 19.58 0.56
CA LEU A 289 -0.32 20.88 1.09
C LEU A 289 1.08 21.28 0.58
N VAL A 290 2.00 20.32 0.51
CA VAL A 290 3.35 20.49 -0.06
C VAL A 290 3.25 20.81 -1.55
N ALA A 291 2.43 20.06 -2.30
CA ALA A 291 2.19 20.31 -3.71
C ALA A 291 1.64 21.73 -3.95
N ALA A 292 0.70 22.18 -3.12
CA ALA A 292 0.13 23.52 -3.17
C ALA A 292 1.08 24.64 -2.68
N GLY A 293 2.22 24.29 -2.06
CA GLY A 293 3.19 25.26 -1.56
C GLY A 293 2.74 26.03 -0.32
N VAL A 294 1.77 25.50 0.44
CA VAL A 294 1.21 26.16 1.64
C VAL A 294 1.86 25.70 2.95
N VAL A 295 2.74 24.70 2.89
CA VAL A 295 3.57 24.23 4.01
C VAL A 295 5.01 23.97 3.54
N PRO A 296 6.00 23.94 4.45
CA PRO A 296 7.39 23.64 4.09
C PRO A 296 7.53 22.30 3.35
N SER A 297 8.33 22.30 2.28
CA SER A 297 8.63 21.11 1.48
C SER A 297 9.76 20.29 2.12
N PRO A 298 9.66 18.94 2.15
CA PRO A 298 10.75 18.07 2.64
C PRO A 298 11.89 17.89 1.61
N PHE A 299 11.61 18.11 0.32
CA PHE A 299 12.52 17.82 -0.79
C PHE A 299 13.90 18.53 -0.73
N PRO A 300 14.04 19.76 -0.20
CA PRO A 300 15.36 20.37 -0.04
C PRO A 300 16.30 19.61 0.89
N TYR A 301 15.76 18.80 1.81
CA TYR A 301 16.53 18.16 2.89
C TYR A 301 16.60 16.63 2.76
N ALA A 302 15.49 16.01 2.39
CA ALA A 302 15.35 14.57 2.37
C ALA A 302 16.20 13.94 1.24
N HIS A 303 16.68 12.73 1.48
CA HIS A 303 17.26 11.89 0.44
C HIS A 303 16.19 11.12 -0.32
N ILE A 304 15.14 10.71 0.41
CA ILE A 304 14.03 9.90 -0.08
C ILE A 304 12.75 10.52 0.46
N VAL A 305 11.70 10.62 -0.37
CA VAL A 305 10.38 11.08 0.06
C VAL A 305 9.35 10.04 -0.36
N THR A 306 8.59 9.51 0.59
CA THR A 306 7.45 8.63 0.29
C THR A 306 6.14 9.36 0.56
N THR A 307 5.10 8.96 -0.16
CA THR A 307 3.77 9.52 0.05
C THR A 307 2.67 8.60 -0.42
N THR A 308 1.52 8.67 0.25
CA THR A 308 0.25 8.17 -0.30
C THR A 308 -0.39 9.19 -1.24
N THR A 309 -1.10 8.72 -2.26
CA THR A 309 -1.78 9.61 -3.22
C THR A 309 -3.21 10.02 -2.84
N HIS A 310 -3.86 9.35 -1.86
CA HIS A 310 -5.30 9.50 -1.59
C HIS A 310 -5.70 10.55 -0.55
N LYS A 311 -4.82 10.93 0.39
CA LYS A 311 -5.15 11.80 1.54
C LYS A 311 -5.32 13.27 1.12
N SER A 312 -4.47 14.18 1.60
CA SER A 312 -4.51 15.59 1.19
C SER A 312 -4.27 15.79 -0.31
N LEU A 313 -3.57 14.85 -0.98
CA LEU A 313 -3.37 14.90 -2.43
C LEU A 313 -4.63 14.51 -3.25
N ARG A 314 -5.62 13.86 -2.63
CA ARG A 314 -6.95 13.59 -3.21
C ARG A 314 -6.95 12.81 -4.54
N GLY A 315 -5.95 11.94 -4.72
CA GLY A 315 -5.82 11.01 -5.84
C GLY A 315 -6.36 9.61 -5.53
N PRO A 316 -5.99 8.59 -6.33
CA PRO A 316 -6.39 7.20 -6.09
C PRO A 316 -5.67 6.62 -4.86
N ARG A 317 -6.07 5.43 -4.41
CA ARG A 317 -5.28 4.66 -3.41
C ARG A 317 -4.04 4.05 -4.10
N ALA A 318 -2.91 4.74 -3.96
CA ALA A 318 -1.60 4.29 -4.38
C ALA A 318 -0.54 5.03 -3.54
N ALA A 319 0.74 4.87 -3.89
CA ALA A 319 1.84 5.63 -3.33
C ALA A 319 2.94 5.93 -4.36
N MET A 320 3.82 6.86 -4.01
CA MET A 320 5.00 7.22 -4.79
C MET A 320 6.24 7.23 -3.88
N ILE A 321 7.38 6.90 -4.48
CA ILE A 321 8.71 6.99 -3.84
C ILE A 321 9.56 7.91 -4.71
N PHE A 322 9.87 9.09 -4.20
CA PHE A 322 10.84 10.01 -4.80
C PHE A 322 12.20 9.77 -4.17
N TYR A 323 13.26 9.84 -4.95
CA TYR A 323 14.63 9.65 -4.47
C TYR A 323 15.60 10.53 -5.25
N ARG A 324 16.67 10.97 -4.57
CA ARG A 324 17.72 11.75 -5.21
C ARG A 324 18.56 10.89 -6.16
N ILE A 325 18.93 11.48 -7.29
CA ILE A 325 19.86 10.93 -8.29
C ILE A 325 21.02 11.91 -8.49
N GLY A 326 22.12 11.44 -9.11
CA GLY A 326 23.27 12.30 -9.43
C GLY A 326 24.12 12.75 -8.22
N MET A 327 23.80 12.32 -7.01
CA MET A 327 24.67 12.50 -5.85
C MET A 327 25.86 11.52 -5.95
N ASN A 328 26.95 11.97 -6.55
CA ASN A 328 28.25 11.36 -6.33
C ASN A 328 28.63 11.58 -4.86
N ASN A 329 28.87 10.48 -4.14
CA ASN A 329 29.41 10.41 -2.77
C ASN A 329 28.38 10.35 -1.63
N TYR A 330 27.88 9.16 -1.36
CA TYR A 330 27.72 8.66 0.01
C TYR A 330 28.22 7.23 0.08
N TYR A 331 29.54 7.07 0.01
CA TYR A 331 30.35 6.04 0.69
C TYR A 331 31.76 6.57 0.86
#